data_AF-A0A9D7IUS4-F1
#
_entry.id   AF-A0A9D7IUS4-F1
#
_cell.length_a   1.000
_cell.length_b   1.000
_cell.length_c   1.000
_cell.angle_alpha   90.00
_cell.angle_beta   90.00
_cell.angle_gamma   90.00
#
_symmetry.space_group_name_H-M   'P 1'
#
loop_
_entity.id
_entity.type
_entity.pdbx_description
1 polymer ?
#
loop_
_entity_poly.entity_id
_entity_poly.type
_entity_poly.pdbx_seq_one_letter_code
_entity_poly.pdbx_strand_id
1 'polypeptide(L)'
;MKRLSIILLVSLVAVVTLVAKRNQAAGVTFTRDVAPIIFNKCSICHRPGEVAPMPLTSYQEVRPWSKAIREEVAERTMPPWFADPHKSTLKFGNDRRLTQKEIETIVAWG
;
A
#
# COMPACT_ATOMS: atom_id res chain seq x y z
N MET A 1 -21.27 27.69 -38.95
CA MET A 1 -21.53 26.28 -38.56
C MET A 1 -20.25 25.50 -38.25
N LYS A 2 -19.27 25.38 -39.19
CA LYS A 2 -18.01 24.62 -38.97
C LYS A 2 -17.20 25.05 -37.73
N ARG A 3 -17.09 26.37 -37.48
CA ARG A 3 -16.38 26.91 -36.30
C ARG A 3 -17.07 26.58 -34.97
N LEU A 4 -18.41 26.53 -34.94
CA LEU A 4 -19.19 26.20 -33.75
C LEU A 4 -19.06 24.71 -33.41
N SER A 5 -19.05 23.85 -34.42
CA SER A 5 -18.82 22.40 -34.28
C SER A 5 -17.41 22.08 -33.77
N ILE A 6 -16.38 22.82 -34.22
CA ILE A 6 -15.00 22.64 -33.74
C ILE A 6 -14.87 23.06 -32.27
N ILE A 7 -15.48 24.17 -31.87
CA ILE A 7 -15.47 24.62 -30.46
C ILE A 7 -16.20 23.61 -29.56
N LEU A 8 -17.34 23.08 -30.01
CA LEU A 8 -18.06 22.04 -29.27
C LEU A 8 -17.21 20.77 -29.11
N LEU A 9 -16.57 20.30 -30.18
CA LEU A 9 -15.71 19.11 -30.14
C LEU A 9 -14.50 19.31 -29.21
N VAL A 10 -13.83 20.47 -29.27
CA VAL A 10 -12.71 20.79 -28.38
C VAL A 10 -13.15 20.85 -26.91
N SER A 11 -14.32 21.46 -26.64
CA SER A 11 -14.87 21.52 -25.28
C SER A 11 -15.24 20.14 -24.73
N LEU A 12 -15.80 19.26 -25.57
CA LEU A 12 -16.15 17.89 -25.20
C LEU A 12 -14.90 17.05 -24.88
N VAL A 13 -13.84 17.16 -25.68
CA VAL A 13 -12.56 16.48 -25.44
C VAL A 13 -11.91 16.99 -24.14
N ALA A 14 -11.98 18.29 -23.85
CA ALA A 14 -11.45 18.86 -22.61
C ALA A 14 -12.19 18.35 -21.36
N VAL A 15 -13.52 18.19 -21.43
CA VAL A 15 -14.31 17.64 -20.32
C VAL A 15 -14.00 16.16 -20.10
N VAL A 16 -13.86 15.36 -21.16
CA VAL A 16 -13.53 13.92 -21.05
C VAL A 16 -12.16 13.70 -20.44
N THR A 17 -11.16 14.50 -20.81
CA THR A 17 -9.81 14.41 -20.23
C THR A 17 -9.74 14.82 -18.76
N LEU A 18 -10.54 15.80 -18.33
CA LEU A 18 -10.59 16.23 -16.92
C LEU A 18 -11.21 15.15 -16.01
N VAL A 19 -12.26 14.46 -16.47
CA VAL A 19 -12.92 13.38 -15.71
C VAL A 19 -12.00 12.17 -15.57
N ALA A 20 -11.25 11.79 -16.62
CA ALA A 20 -10.30 10.68 -16.57
C ALA A 20 -9.12 10.92 -15.61
N LYS A 21 -8.70 12.18 -15.43
CA LYS A 21 -7.66 12.54 -14.45
C LYS A 21 -8.10 12.39 -13.00
N ARG A 22 -9.40 12.53 -12.72
CA ARG A 22 -9.95 12.50 -11.34
C ARG A 22 -9.97 11.09 -10.75
N ASN A 23 -10.13 10.05 -11.57
CA ASN A 23 -10.12 8.65 -11.13
C ASN A 23 -8.72 8.11 -10.79
N GLN A 24 -7.65 8.80 -11.17
CA GLN A 24 -6.27 8.46 -10.78
C GLN A 24 -5.86 9.10 -9.43
N ALA A 25 -6.71 9.97 -8.86
CA ALA A 25 -6.42 10.70 -7.63
C ALA A 25 -7.04 10.09 -6.37
N ALA A 26 -7.59 8.87 -6.44
CA ALA A 26 -7.95 8.14 -5.23
C ALA A 26 -6.66 7.63 -4.57
N GLY A 27 -6.08 8.45 -3.70
CA GLY A 27 -4.85 8.12 -2.96
C GLY A 27 -4.94 6.79 -2.21
N VAL A 28 -3.80 6.28 -1.75
CA VAL A 28 -3.72 5.04 -0.98
C VAL A 28 -4.54 5.20 0.30
N THR A 29 -5.44 4.25 0.56
CA THR A 29 -6.30 4.24 1.75
C THR A 29 -6.01 3.01 2.60
N PHE A 30 -6.24 3.13 3.91
CA PHE A 30 -5.99 2.02 4.83
C PHE A 30 -6.80 0.78 4.44
N THR A 31 -8.12 0.90 4.41
CA THR A 31 -9.02 -0.27 4.25
C THR A 31 -8.81 -1.00 2.93
N ARG A 32 -8.66 -0.27 1.81
CA ARG A 32 -8.56 -0.89 0.48
C ARG A 32 -7.16 -1.46 0.21
N ASP A 33 -6.13 -0.72 0.60
CA ASP A 33 -4.79 -0.95 0.06
C ASP A 33 -3.81 -1.47 1.13
N VAL A 34 -3.88 -0.95 2.36
CA VAL A 34 -2.89 -1.25 3.42
C VAL A 34 -3.33 -2.37 4.36
N ALA A 35 -4.61 -2.40 4.75
CA ALA A 35 -5.16 -3.39 5.67
C ALA A 35 -4.92 -4.84 5.20
N PRO A 36 -5.09 -5.18 3.89
CA PRO A 36 -4.75 -6.52 3.41
C PRO A 36 -3.27 -6.88 3.63
N ILE A 37 -2.35 -5.91 3.53
CA ILE A 37 -0.92 -6.14 3.74
C ILE A 37 -0.64 -6.34 5.22
N ILE A 38 -1.10 -5.42 6.07
CA ILE A 38 -0.88 -5.48 7.53
C ILE A 38 -1.43 -6.79 8.11
N PHE A 39 -2.66 -7.16 7.77
CA PHE A 39 -3.30 -8.34 8.34
C PHE A 39 -2.67 -9.66 7.88
N ASN A 40 -2.15 -9.71 6.64
CA ASN A 40 -1.50 -10.92 6.12
C ASN A 40 -0.02 -11.04 6.49
N LYS A 41 0.69 -9.92 6.70
CA LYS A 41 2.15 -9.91 6.85
C LYS A 41 2.59 -9.58 8.27
N CYS A 42 1.90 -8.66 8.93
CA CYS A 42 2.31 -8.07 10.21
C CYS A 42 1.53 -8.67 11.40
N SER A 43 0.20 -8.77 11.30
CA SER A 43 -0.67 -9.10 12.44
C SER A 43 -0.47 -10.49 13.01
N ILE A 44 0.11 -11.43 12.26
CA ILE A 44 0.44 -12.75 12.83
C ILE A 44 1.53 -12.66 13.91
N CYS A 45 2.40 -11.63 13.91
CA CYS A 45 3.30 -11.34 15.04
C CYS A 45 2.78 -10.21 15.93
N HIS A 46 2.06 -9.25 15.35
CA HIS A 46 1.49 -8.09 16.02
C HIS A 46 0.01 -8.32 16.38
N ARG A 47 -0.25 -9.35 17.17
CA ARG A 47 -1.56 -9.59 17.77
C ARG A 47 -1.39 -9.93 19.25
N PRO A 48 -2.42 -9.74 20.09
CA PRO A 48 -2.32 -10.04 21.51
C PRO A 48 -1.82 -11.47 21.78
N GLY A 49 -0.85 -11.60 22.68
CA GLY A 49 -0.25 -12.88 23.07
C GLY A 49 0.90 -13.37 22.18
N GLU A 50 1.27 -12.63 21.13
CA GLU A 50 2.42 -12.94 20.27
C GLU A 50 3.65 -12.09 20.61
N VAL A 51 4.74 -12.31 19.87
CA VAL A 51 6.07 -11.76 20.15
C VAL A 51 6.19 -10.24 20.00
N ALA A 52 5.36 -9.58 19.19
CA ALA A 52 5.53 -8.15 18.93
C ALA A 52 4.81 -7.27 19.97
N PRO A 53 5.39 -6.11 20.33
CA PRO A 53 4.99 -5.38 21.54
C PRO A 53 3.68 -4.59 21.42
N MET A 54 3.14 -4.41 20.21
CA MET A 54 1.89 -3.70 19.97
C MET A 54 0.98 -4.48 19.01
N PRO A 55 -0.35 -4.47 19.23
CA PRO A 55 -1.29 -5.08 18.31
C PRO A 55 -1.43 -4.23 17.04
N LEU A 56 -1.60 -4.89 15.90
CA LEU A 56 -1.89 -4.30 14.60
C LEU A 56 -3.09 -5.03 13.97
N THR A 57 -4.19 -5.14 14.72
CA THR A 57 -5.36 -5.95 14.36
C THR A 57 -6.60 -5.12 14.00
N SER A 58 -6.51 -3.79 14.15
CA SER A 58 -7.55 -2.84 13.75
C SER A 58 -6.95 -1.55 13.23
N TYR A 59 -7.75 -0.72 12.54
CA TYR A 59 -7.30 0.61 12.11
C TYR A 59 -6.88 1.49 13.28
N GLN A 60 -7.64 1.46 14.38
CA GLN A 60 -7.40 2.25 15.59
C GLN A 60 -6.06 1.90 16.22
N GLU A 61 -5.68 0.63 16.17
CA GLU A 61 -4.39 0.16 16.64
C GLU A 61 -3.26 0.50 15.67
N VAL A 62 -3.47 0.37 14.36
CA VAL A 62 -2.41 0.58 13.35
C VAL A 62 -2.10 2.07 13.15
N ARG A 63 -3.12 2.94 13.15
CA ARG A 63 -2.99 4.36 12.77
C ARG A 63 -1.94 5.13 13.59
N PRO A 64 -1.86 4.99 14.93
CA PRO A 64 -0.83 5.65 15.73
C PRO A 64 0.61 5.28 15.34
N TRP A 65 0.82 4.08 14.78
CA TRP A 65 2.13 3.58 14.39
C TRP A 65 2.45 3.79 12.91
N SER A 66 1.62 4.49 12.13
CA SER A 66 1.77 4.55 10.67
C SER A 66 3.14 5.05 10.22
N LYS A 67 3.70 6.04 10.92
CA LYS A 67 5.04 6.58 10.65
C LYS A 67 6.15 5.55 10.91
N ALA A 68 6.13 4.91 12.07
CA ALA A 68 7.11 3.88 12.43
C ALA A 68 7.02 2.68 11.49
N ILE A 69 5.80 2.22 11.18
CA ILE A 69 5.57 1.13 10.21
C ILE A 69 6.16 1.50 8.86
N ARG A 70 5.94 2.73 8.37
CA ARG A 70 6.51 3.21 7.11
C ARG A 70 8.03 3.19 7.14
N GLU A 71 8.66 3.66 8.22
CA GLU A 71 10.12 3.70 8.36
C GLU A 71 10.71 2.28 8.34
N GLU A 72 10.20 1.39 9.18
CA GLU A 72 10.66 -0.01 9.26
C GLU A 72 10.44 -0.78 7.95
N VAL A 73 9.34 -0.53 7.25
CA VAL A 73 9.06 -1.14 5.94
C VAL A 73 9.98 -0.57 4.85
N ALA A 74 10.25 0.74 4.86
CA ALA A 74 11.16 1.36 3.91
C ALA A 74 12.60 0.87 4.10
N GLU A 75 13.01 0.64 5.34
CA GLU A 75 14.33 0.10 5.70
C GLU A 75 14.42 -1.43 5.54
N ARG A 76 13.29 -2.10 5.24
CA ARG A 76 13.18 -3.56 5.08
C ARG A 76 13.57 -4.33 6.35
N THR A 77 13.46 -3.71 7.52
CA THR A 77 13.63 -4.35 8.83
C THR A 77 12.39 -5.17 9.19
N MET A 78 11.22 -4.77 8.69
CA MET A 78 9.94 -5.43 8.92
C MET A 78 9.26 -5.90 7.61
N PRO A 79 8.65 -7.10 7.60
CA PRO A 79 8.74 -8.15 8.63
C PRO A 79 10.16 -8.74 8.72
N PRO A 80 10.63 -9.15 9.92
CA PRO A 80 11.98 -9.70 10.06
C PRO A 80 12.11 -11.00 9.26
N TRP A 81 13.12 -11.08 8.41
CA TRP A 81 13.38 -12.26 7.60
C TRP A 81 14.87 -12.59 7.58
N PHE A 82 15.26 -13.64 8.30
CA PHE A 82 16.67 -14.00 8.49
C PHE A 82 17.24 -14.90 7.38
N ALA A 83 16.39 -15.44 6.49
CA ALA A 83 16.87 -16.25 5.38
C ALA A 83 17.37 -15.38 4.22
N ASP A 84 18.54 -15.71 3.67
CA ASP A 84 19.19 -14.94 2.60
C ASP A 84 18.27 -14.86 1.36
N PRO A 85 17.75 -13.66 1.03
CA PRO A 85 16.79 -13.48 -0.06
C PRO A 85 17.41 -13.64 -1.45
N HIS A 86 18.75 -13.61 -1.56
CA HIS A 86 19.50 -13.69 -2.81
C HIS A 86 20.11 -15.07 -3.06
N LYS A 87 20.21 -15.92 -2.03
CA LYS A 87 20.82 -17.26 -2.13
C LYS A 87 19.84 -18.41 -1.95
N SER A 88 18.62 -18.17 -1.47
CA SER A 88 17.65 -19.26 -1.35
C SER A 88 16.96 -19.54 -2.69
N THR A 89 17.34 -20.64 -3.35
CA THR A 89 16.55 -21.26 -4.42
C THR A 89 15.28 -21.95 -3.89
N LEU A 90 15.12 -22.00 -2.57
CA LEU A 90 14.02 -22.64 -1.88
C LEU A 90 12.86 -21.66 -1.67
N LYS A 91 11.63 -22.10 -1.96
CA LYS A 91 10.42 -21.37 -1.59
C LYS A 91 10.05 -21.73 -0.16
N PHE A 92 10.04 -20.74 0.74
CA PHE A 92 9.61 -20.93 2.11
C PHE A 92 8.09 -20.82 2.21
N GLY A 93 7.44 -21.81 2.84
CA GLY A 93 5.98 -21.78 3.04
C GLY A 93 5.51 -20.66 3.98
N ASN A 94 6.42 -20.12 4.79
CA ASN A 94 6.18 -19.03 5.73
C ASN A 94 6.85 -17.71 5.29
N ASP A 95 7.15 -17.52 3.99
CA ASP A 95 7.74 -16.29 3.49
C ASP A 95 6.81 -15.08 3.71
N ARG A 96 7.24 -14.20 4.60
CA ARG A 96 6.48 -13.00 5.00
C ARG A 96 7.11 -11.72 4.49
N ARG A 97 8.10 -11.81 3.60
CA ARG A 97 8.65 -10.63 2.95
C ARG A 97 7.55 -9.87 2.23
N LEU A 98 7.73 -8.56 2.20
CA LEU A 98 6.93 -7.67 1.39
C LEU A 98 7.50 -7.64 -0.03
N THR A 99 6.61 -7.74 -1.00
CA THR A 99 6.91 -7.40 -2.38
C THR A 99 7.21 -5.90 -2.48
N GLN A 100 7.91 -5.51 -3.55
CA GLN A 100 8.19 -4.09 -3.80
C GLN A 100 6.92 -3.23 -3.84
N LYS A 101 5.84 -3.78 -4.42
CA LYS A 101 4.55 -3.09 -4.49
C LYS A 101 3.88 -2.91 -3.12
N GLU A 102 3.99 -3.90 -2.24
CA GLU A 102 3.47 -3.80 -0.87
C GLU A 102 4.24 -2.74 -0.07
N ILE A 103 5.57 -2.71 -0.20
CA ILE A 103 6.43 -1.68 0.40
C ILE A 103 5.97 -0.28 -0.05
N GLU A 104 5.87 -0.06 -1.36
CA GLU A 104 5.44 1.23 -1.92
C GLU A 104 4.04 1.63 -1.45
N THR A 105 3.14 0.68 -1.31
CA THR A 105 1.77 0.93 -0.84
C THR A 105 1.77 1.41 0.61
N ILE A 106 2.53 0.75 1.49
CA ILE A 106 2.66 1.16 2.90
C ILE A 106 3.35 2.53 3.00
N VAL A 107 4.44 2.73 2.26
CA VAL A 107 5.21 3.98 2.28
C VAL A 107 4.39 5.17 1.76
N ALA A 108 3.54 4.95 0.76
CA ALA A 108 2.66 6.00 0.22
C ALA A 108 1.48 6.34 1.14
N TRP A 109 1.09 5.45 2.06
CA TRP A 109 0.03 5.71 3.04
C TRP A 109 0.52 6.40 4.32
N GLY A 110 1.72 6.01 4.77
CA GLY A 110 2.28 6.40 6.07
C GLY A 110 2.71 7.85 6.18
#